data_AF-A0A357CAK9-F1
#
_entry.id   AF-A0A357CAK9-F1
#
_cell.length_a   1.000
_cell.length_b   1.000
_cell.length_c   1.000
_cell.angle_alpha   90.00
_cell.angle_beta   90.00
_cell.angle_gamma   90.00
#
_symmetry.space_group_name_H-M   'P 1'
#
loop_
_entity.id
_entity.type
_entity.pdbx_description
1 polymer ?
#
loop_
_entity_poly.entity_id
_entity_poly.type
_entity_poly.pdbx_seq_one_letter_code
_entity_poly.pdbx_strand_id
1 'polypeptide(L)'
;MELSRMDEIRAYLGRKDPALVNAILPTIIVAQKSIRKVPAIRESYESITQDHYLGKQYVLLASYALQSGISNLELSIHADDKARHVIKDEVEFRDDQHGGYCKIRDDADSPAATIFKNFVFPVLQLSKLDMQESAAERGFLDVMELTWFCHNPTPDG
;
A
#
# COMPACT_ATOMS: atom_id res chain seq x y z
N MET A 1 -16.09 -5.00 10.95
CA MET A 1 -16.25 -3.52 10.97
C MET A 1 -15.67 -2.90 9.70
N GLU A 2 -14.44 -3.24 9.34
CA GLU A 2 -13.74 -2.74 8.14
C GLU A 2 -14.44 -3.06 6.80
N LEU A 3 -14.83 -4.31 6.55
CA LEU A 3 -15.49 -4.68 5.29
C LEU A 3 -16.80 -3.92 5.05
N SER A 4 -17.61 -3.73 6.10
CA SER A 4 -18.83 -2.90 6.02
C SER A 4 -18.49 -1.48 5.62
N ARG A 5 -17.42 -0.91 6.18
CA ARG A 5 -17.01 0.46 5.84
C ARG A 5 -16.50 0.58 4.41
N MET A 6 -15.81 -0.44 3.89
CA MET A 6 -15.43 -0.48 2.47
C MET A 6 -16.68 -0.48 1.57
N ASP A 7 -17.71 -1.24 1.93
CA ASP A 7 -18.98 -1.26 1.19
C ASP A 7 -19.72 0.09 1.28
N GLU A 8 -19.71 0.72 2.45
CA GLU A 8 -20.25 2.07 2.66
C GLU A 8 -19.54 3.12 1.79
N ILE A 9 -18.20 3.07 1.72
CA ILE A 9 -17.39 3.96 0.87
C ILE A 9 -17.72 3.72 -0.61
N ARG A 10 -17.80 2.46 -1.06
CA ARG A 10 -18.17 2.12 -2.45
C ARG A 10 -19.54 2.69 -2.80
N ALA A 11 -20.52 2.52 -1.91
CA ALA A 11 -21.86 3.07 -2.09
C ALA A 11 -21.88 4.61 -2.06
N TYR A 12 -21.05 5.22 -1.22
CA TYR A 12 -20.91 6.67 -1.13
C TYR A 12 -20.37 7.27 -2.43
N LEU A 13 -19.31 6.69 -2.99
CA LEU A 13 -18.73 7.12 -4.26
C LEU A 13 -19.75 7.13 -5.40
N GLY A 14 -20.57 6.08 -5.52
CA GLY A 14 -21.62 6.01 -6.53
C GLY A 14 -22.73 7.06 -6.36
N ARG A 15 -23.01 7.51 -5.12
CA ARG A 15 -23.94 8.63 -4.86
C ARG A 15 -23.31 9.99 -5.15
N LYS A 16 -22.01 10.14 -4.89
CA LYS A 16 -21.24 11.36 -5.10
C LYS A 16 -21.08 11.66 -6.60
N ASP A 17 -20.72 10.65 -7.38
CA ASP A 17 -20.61 10.74 -8.83
C ASP A 17 -20.97 9.38 -9.47
N PRO A 18 -21.99 9.29 -10.33
CA PRO A 18 -22.35 8.07 -11.03
C PRO A 18 -21.18 7.43 -11.81
N ALA A 19 -20.21 8.22 -12.28
CA ALA A 19 -19.02 7.70 -12.97
C ALA A 19 -18.13 6.86 -12.03
N LEU A 20 -18.23 7.04 -10.71
CA LEU A 20 -17.42 6.35 -9.71
C LEU A 20 -18.05 5.07 -9.17
N VAL A 21 -19.23 4.66 -9.64
CA VAL A 21 -19.97 3.50 -9.10
C VAL A 21 -19.15 2.20 -9.14
N ASN A 22 -18.24 2.08 -10.12
CA ASN A 22 -17.36 0.93 -10.32
C ASN A 22 -15.87 1.28 -10.11
N ALA A 23 -15.56 2.44 -9.51
CA ALA A 23 -14.18 2.86 -9.26
C ALA A 23 -13.47 1.95 -8.24
N ILE A 24 -14.22 1.39 -7.28
CA ILE A 24 -13.72 0.40 -6.33
C ILE A 24 -14.33 -0.97 -6.67
N LEU A 25 -13.49 -1.87 -7.17
CA LEU A 25 -13.87 -3.23 -7.53
C LEU A 25 -14.30 -4.06 -6.30
N PRO A 26 -14.94 -5.23 -6.51
CA PRO A 26 -15.26 -6.15 -5.43
C PRO A 26 -14.01 -6.58 -4.65
N THR A 27 -14.14 -6.67 -3.32
CA THR A 27 -13.05 -7.05 -2.43
C THR A 27 -12.66 -8.52 -2.63
N ILE A 28 -11.37 -8.79 -2.82
CA ILE A 28 -10.83 -10.14 -2.88
C ILE A 28 -10.34 -10.53 -1.49
N ILE A 29 -10.89 -11.62 -0.94
CA ILE A 29 -10.52 -12.13 0.39
C ILE A 29 -9.63 -13.37 0.23
N VAL A 30 -8.45 -13.33 0.83
CA VAL A 30 -7.47 -14.42 0.79
C VAL A 30 -7.14 -14.85 2.21
N ALA A 31 -7.28 -16.16 2.47
CA ALA A 31 -6.89 -16.71 3.76
C ALA A 31 -5.36 -16.63 3.92
N GLN A 32 -4.86 -16.04 5.00
CA GLN A 32 -3.41 -15.93 5.26
C GLN A 32 -2.68 -17.29 5.13
N LYS A 33 -3.35 -18.36 5.56
CA LYS A 33 -2.81 -19.74 5.53
C LYS A 33 -2.59 -20.28 4.11
N SER A 34 -3.25 -19.71 3.09
CA SER A 34 -3.06 -20.09 1.69
C SER A 34 -1.88 -19.36 1.02
N ILE A 35 -1.30 -18.36 1.69
CA ILE A 35 -0.13 -17.64 1.20
C ILE A 35 1.12 -18.46 1.55
N ARG A 36 1.86 -18.84 0.50
CA ARG A 36 3.09 -19.63 0.60
C ARG A 36 4.17 -18.80 1.29
N LYS A 37 4.96 -19.47 2.13
CA LYS A 37 6.17 -18.86 2.69
C LYS A 37 7.27 -18.87 1.63
N VAL A 38 7.93 -17.73 1.45
CA VAL A 38 9.05 -17.57 0.52
C VAL A 38 10.32 -17.34 1.35
N PRO A 39 11.25 -18.32 1.42
CA PRO A 39 12.45 -18.21 2.26
C PRO A 39 13.26 -16.94 2.01
N ALA A 40 13.53 -16.60 0.76
CA ALA A 40 14.28 -15.39 0.39
C ALA A 40 13.67 -14.08 0.92
N ILE A 41 12.33 -13.97 0.92
CA ILE A 41 11.62 -12.79 1.47
C ILE A 41 11.77 -12.76 2.99
N ARG A 42 11.69 -13.92 3.64
CA ARG A 42 11.85 -14.03 5.09
C ARG A 42 13.27 -13.68 5.52
N GLU A 43 14.28 -14.23 4.85
CA GLU A 43 15.70 -13.97 5.11
C GLU A 43 16.02 -12.48 4.91
N SER A 44 15.50 -11.87 3.83
CA SER A 44 15.64 -10.44 3.58
C SER A 44 15.02 -9.59 4.69
N TYR A 45 13.84 -9.99 5.18
CA TYR A 45 13.18 -9.32 6.31
C TYR A 45 14.00 -9.46 7.60
N GLU A 46 14.53 -10.65 7.89
CA GLU A 46 15.37 -10.90 9.06
C GLU A 46 16.67 -10.08 9.01
N SER A 47 17.24 -9.88 7.82
CA SER A 47 18.39 -8.98 7.59
C SER A 47 18.05 -7.51 7.85
N ILE A 48 16.97 -6.99 7.26
CA ILE A 48 16.56 -5.58 7.44
C ILE A 48 16.26 -5.29 8.91
N THR A 49 15.60 -6.23 9.59
CA THR A 49 15.14 -6.02 10.97
C THR A 49 16.22 -6.08 12.03
N GLN A 50 17.48 -6.34 11.65
CA GLN A 50 18.62 -6.12 12.54
C GLN A 50 18.86 -4.63 12.80
N ASP A 51 18.71 -3.79 11.77
CA ASP A 51 19.09 -2.37 11.82
C ASP A 51 17.90 -1.42 11.71
N HIS A 52 16.79 -1.86 11.10
CA HIS A 52 15.62 -1.03 10.82
C HIS A 52 14.31 -1.71 11.21
N TYR A 53 13.37 -0.95 11.76
CA TYR A 53 12.03 -1.48 12.00
C TYR A 53 11.28 -1.68 10.68
N LEU A 54 10.79 -2.91 10.46
CA LEU A 54 9.91 -3.26 9.35
C LEU A 54 8.76 -4.15 9.84
N GLY A 55 7.54 -3.88 9.39
CA GLY A 55 6.36 -4.66 9.79
C GLY A 55 6.32 -6.05 9.14
N LYS A 56 5.95 -7.09 9.91
CA LYS A 56 5.80 -8.47 9.39
C LYS A 56 4.78 -8.59 8.25
N GLN A 57 3.86 -7.64 8.14
CA GLN A 57 2.88 -7.57 7.06
C GLN A 57 3.53 -7.53 5.67
N TYR A 58 4.71 -6.90 5.53
CA TYR A 58 5.39 -6.83 4.24
C TYR A 58 5.88 -8.19 3.76
N VAL A 59 6.26 -9.11 4.66
CA VAL A 59 6.60 -10.49 4.29
C VAL A 59 5.38 -11.20 3.69
N LEU A 60 4.22 -11.02 4.30
CA LEU A 60 2.98 -11.64 3.85
C LEU A 60 2.54 -11.08 2.49
N LEU A 61 2.50 -9.74 2.37
CA LEU A 61 2.09 -9.06 1.14
C LEU A 61 3.05 -9.36 -0.02
N ALA A 62 4.36 -9.38 0.23
CA ALA A 62 5.36 -9.69 -0.80
C ALA A 62 5.22 -11.14 -1.28
N SER A 63 5.00 -12.07 -0.35
CA SER A 63 4.77 -13.48 -0.67
C SER A 63 3.46 -13.66 -1.47
N TYR A 64 2.41 -12.93 -1.11
CA TYR A 64 1.13 -12.94 -1.83
C TYR A 64 1.29 -12.37 -3.25
N ALA A 65 1.89 -11.19 -3.40
CA ALA A 65 2.11 -10.57 -4.69
C ALA A 65 2.90 -11.50 -5.63
N LEU A 66 3.95 -12.14 -5.13
CA LEU A 66 4.71 -13.13 -5.88
C LEU A 66 3.86 -14.35 -6.27
N GLN A 67 3.14 -14.94 -5.33
CA GLN A 67 2.29 -16.12 -5.58
C GLN A 67 1.17 -15.83 -6.60
N SER A 68 0.62 -14.62 -6.55
CA SER A 68 -0.50 -14.20 -7.40
C SER A 68 -0.06 -13.58 -8.74
N GLY A 69 1.25 -13.46 -8.99
CA GLY A 69 1.77 -12.84 -10.22
C GLY A 69 1.50 -11.34 -10.32
N ILE A 70 1.24 -10.67 -9.20
CA ILE A 70 1.02 -9.22 -9.14
C ILE A 70 2.40 -8.55 -9.08
N SER A 71 2.64 -7.59 -9.97
CA SER A 71 3.93 -6.90 -10.12
C SER A 71 3.88 -5.39 -9.82
N ASN A 72 2.70 -4.91 -9.42
CA ASN A 72 2.38 -3.51 -9.17
C ASN A 72 1.41 -3.35 -7.99
N LEU A 73 1.58 -4.13 -6.92
CA LEU A 73 0.73 -3.98 -5.73
C LEU A 73 1.03 -2.62 -5.07
N GLU A 74 0.02 -1.76 -4.94
CA GLU A 74 0.23 -0.42 -4.40
C GLU A 74 0.33 -0.43 -2.87
N LEU A 75 1.27 0.33 -2.33
CA LEU A 75 1.39 0.59 -0.89
C LEU A 75 1.41 2.10 -0.62
N SER A 76 0.52 2.53 0.28
CA SER A 76 0.45 3.92 0.75
C SER A 76 1.50 4.23 1.81
N ILE A 77 2.77 3.96 1.52
CA ILE A 77 3.90 4.41 2.35
C ILE A 77 4.15 5.87 2.00
N HIS A 78 4.02 6.78 2.96
CA HIS A 78 4.20 8.22 2.75
C HIS A 78 5.53 8.74 3.32
N ALA A 79 5.81 10.03 3.15
CA ALA A 79 7.12 10.63 3.46
C ALA A 79 7.59 10.46 4.92
N ASP A 80 6.65 10.31 5.86
CA ASP A 80 6.92 10.19 7.31
C ASP A 80 6.84 8.75 7.82
N ASP A 81 6.53 7.78 6.96
CA ASP A 81 6.45 6.37 7.37
C ASP A 81 7.84 5.77 7.61
N LYS A 82 7.96 4.99 8.68
CA LYS A 82 9.22 4.30 9.02
C LYS A 82 9.72 3.38 7.90
N ALA A 83 8.80 2.75 7.18
CA ALA A 83 9.14 1.86 6.06
C ALA A 83 9.83 2.60 4.91
N ARG A 84 9.62 3.92 4.76
CA ARG A 84 10.31 4.73 3.75
C ARG A 84 11.83 4.72 3.95
N HIS A 85 12.32 4.69 5.20
CA HIS A 85 13.75 4.63 5.47
C HIS A 85 14.42 3.38 4.90
N VAL A 86 13.68 2.28 4.72
CA VAL A 86 14.17 1.02 4.16
C VAL A 86 14.24 1.05 2.63
N ILE A 87 13.36 1.81 1.97
CA ILE A 87 13.19 1.74 0.50
C ILE A 87 13.61 3.00 -0.26
N LYS A 88 13.75 4.16 0.40
CA LYS A 88 13.95 5.45 -0.28
C LYS A 88 15.15 5.50 -1.23
N ASP A 89 16.20 4.76 -0.93
CA ASP A 89 17.46 4.76 -1.69
C ASP A 89 17.49 3.63 -2.74
N GLU A 90 16.46 2.79 -2.79
CA GLU A 90 16.31 1.62 -3.67
C GLU A 90 15.29 1.84 -4.78
N VAL A 91 14.56 2.95 -4.73
CA VAL A 91 13.49 3.27 -5.68
C VAL A 91 13.92 4.30 -6.73
N GLU A 92 13.16 4.34 -7.81
CA GLU A 92 13.15 5.40 -8.80
C GLU A 92 11.72 5.92 -8.99
N PHE A 93 11.60 7.20 -9.34
CA PHE A 93 10.31 7.80 -9.70
C PHE A 93 9.99 7.50 -11.17
N ARG A 94 8.74 7.11 -11.44
CA ARG A 94 8.19 6.90 -12.76
C ARG A 94 6.96 7.79 -12.91
N ASP A 95 6.97 8.65 -13.92
CA ASP A 95 5.85 9.54 -14.19
C ASP A 95 4.70 8.80 -14.90
N ASP A 96 3.47 9.21 -14.60
CA ASP A 96 2.27 8.70 -15.25
C ASP A 96 1.16 9.78 -15.28
N GLN A 97 0.04 9.47 -15.93
CA GLN A 97 -1.10 10.38 -16.04
C GLN A 97 -1.80 10.70 -14.71
N HIS A 98 -1.40 10.07 -13.60
CA HIS A 98 -1.99 10.19 -12.27
C HIS A 98 -1.07 10.91 -11.27
N GLY A 99 0.11 11.38 -11.70
CA GLY A 99 1.09 12.08 -10.85
C GLY A 99 2.33 11.24 -10.52
N GLY A 100 2.46 10.06 -11.11
CA GLY A 100 3.60 9.17 -10.99
C GLY A 100 3.61 8.35 -9.69
N TYR A 101 4.58 7.45 -9.63
CA TYR A 101 4.81 6.56 -8.49
C TYR A 101 6.29 6.21 -8.36
N CYS A 102 6.71 5.80 -7.17
CA CYS A 102 8.03 5.21 -6.98
C CYS A 102 7.98 3.68 -7.12
N LYS A 103 9.02 3.07 -7.69
CA LYS A 103 9.19 1.61 -7.76
C LYS A 103 10.64 1.24 -7.48
N ILE A 104 10.89 0.06 -6.91
CA ILE A 104 12.25 -0.48 -6.78
C ILE A 104 12.93 -0.47 -8.16
N ARG A 105 14.18 0.02 -8.23
CA ARG A 105 14.95 0.03 -9.47
C ARG A 105 15.17 -1.38 -9.99
N ASP A 106 15.18 -1.53 -11.30
CA ASP A 106 15.33 -2.84 -11.94
C ASP A 106 16.71 -3.48 -11.68
N ASP A 107 17.73 -2.67 -11.35
CA ASP A 107 19.09 -3.08 -11.02
C ASP A 107 19.37 -3.22 -9.52
N ALA A 108 18.38 -2.96 -8.66
CA ALA A 108 18.54 -3.04 -7.21
C ALA A 108 18.68 -4.50 -6.75
N ASP A 109 19.83 -4.82 -6.15
CA ASP A 109 20.11 -6.12 -5.54
C ASP A 109 20.33 -5.95 -4.03
N SER A 110 19.22 -5.76 -3.32
CA SER A 110 19.19 -5.54 -1.88
C SER A 110 18.10 -6.38 -1.20
N PRO A 111 18.20 -6.61 0.14
CA PRO A 111 17.10 -7.21 0.89
C PRO A 111 15.77 -6.46 0.72
N ALA A 112 15.84 -5.12 0.64
CA ALA A 112 14.67 -4.28 0.40
C ALA A 112 14.08 -4.55 -0.99
N ALA A 113 14.91 -4.63 -2.03
CA ALA A 113 14.46 -4.98 -3.38
C ALA A 113 13.78 -6.36 -3.41
N THR A 114 14.31 -7.36 -2.69
CA THR A 114 13.70 -8.70 -2.62
C THR A 114 12.28 -8.68 -2.06
N ILE A 115 12.04 -7.90 -1.00
CA ILE A 115 10.70 -7.75 -0.43
C ILE A 115 9.82 -6.91 -1.33
N PHE A 116 10.34 -5.78 -1.85
CA PHE A 116 9.53 -4.71 -2.40
C PHE A 116 9.41 -4.68 -3.94
N LYS A 117 10.07 -5.59 -4.67
CA LYS A 117 10.10 -5.60 -6.16
C LYS A 117 8.74 -5.59 -6.85
N ASN A 118 7.73 -6.19 -6.24
CA ASN A 118 6.39 -6.36 -6.81
C ASN A 118 5.42 -5.25 -6.39
N PHE A 119 5.92 -4.22 -5.72
CA PHE A 119 5.12 -3.10 -5.25
C PHE A 119 5.41 -1.82 -6.02
N VAL A 120 4.47 -0.89 -5.94
CA VAL A 120 4.66 0.52 -6.32
C VAL A 120 4.21 1.41 -5.16
N PHE A 121 4.76 2.61 -5.08
CA PHE A 121 4.57 3.55 -3.98
C PHE A 121 4.12 4.91 -4.51
N PRO A 122 2.81 5.11 -4.74
CA PRO A 122 2.29 6.33 -5.35
C PRO A 122 2.51 7.59 -4.50
N VAL A 123 2.58 7.43 -3.17
CA VAL A 123 2.63 8.56 -2.23
C VAL A 123 3.93 8.67 -1.45
N LEU A 124 5.00 7.96 -1.89
CA LEU A 124 6.27 7.87 -1.14
C LEU A 124 6.95 9.21 -0.86
N GLN A 125 6.71 10.18 -1.74
CA GLN A 125 7.29 11.52 -1.66
C GLN A 125 6.35 12.52 -0.98
N LEU A 126 5.09 12.17 -0.75
CA LEU A 126 4.08 13.07 -0.23
C LEU A 126 4.05 13.01 1.30
N SER A 127 3.98 14.18 1.94
CA SER A 127 3.61 14.28 3.35
C SER A 127 2.11 14.06 3.53
N LYS A 128 1.67 13.88 4.79
CA LYS A 128 0.23 13.83 5.09
C LYS A 128 -0.51 15.10 4.70
N LEU A 129 0.15 16.25 4.79
CA LEU A 129 -0.44 17.54 4.40
C LEU A 129 -0.61 17.59 2.87
N ASP A 130 0.41 17.20 2.10
CA ASP A 130 0.32 17.14 0.64
C ASP A 130 -0.81 16.19 0.19
N MET A 131 -0.94 15.04 0.86
CA MET A 131 -2.02 14.09 0.59
C MET A 131 -3.40 14.69 0.88
N GLN A 132 -3.55 15.41 2.00
CA GLN A 132 -4.80 16.08 2.36
C GLN A 132 -5.17 17.19 1.37
N GLU A 133 -4.19 18.01 0.98
CA GLU A 133 -4.37 19.07 -0.02
C GLU A 133 -4.79 18.47 -1.37
N SER A 134 -4.08 17.46 -1.85
CA SER A 134 -4.42 16.76 -3.11
C SER A 134 -5.82 16.13 -3.06
N ALA A 135 -6.21 15.53 -1.93
CA ALA A 135 -7.56 15.00 -1.76
C ALA A 135 -8.63 16.11 -1.77
N ALA A 136 -8.36 17.25 -1.15
CA ALA A 136 -9.27 18.40 -1.14
C ALA A 136 -9.43 19.01 -2.54
N GLU A 137 -8.33 19.27 -3.24
CA GLU A 137 -8.32 19.82 -4.59
C GLU A 137 -9.09 18.94 -5.60
N ARG A 138 -9.00 17.62 -5.42
CA ARG A 138 -9.70 16.65 -6.27
C ARG A 138 -11.11 16.32 -5.78
N GLY A 139 -11.56 16.94 -4.69
CA GLY A 139 -12.91 16.78 -4.15
C GLY A 139 -13.17 15.43 -3.46
N PHE A 140 -12.14 14.77 -2.94
CA PHE A 140 -12.21 13.48 -2.24
C PHE A 140 -12.01 13.55 -0.72
N LEU A 141 -11.86 14.75 -0.14
CA LEU A 141 -11.63 14.90 1.30
C LEU A 141 -12.74 14.27 2.14
N ASP A 142 -13.99 14.42 1.71
CA ASP A 142 -15.18 13.79 2.32
C ASP A 142 -15.11 12.26 2.31
N VAL A 143 -14.60 11.66 1.23
CA VAL A 143 -14.36 10.21 1.15
C VAL A 143 -13.27 9.80 2.14
N MET A 144 -12.20 10.58 2.27
CA MET A 144 -11.11 10.31 3.21
C MET A 144 -11.59 10.37 4.67
N GLU A 145 -12.53 11.24 5.02
CA GLU A 145 -13.11 11.29 6.37
C GLU A 145 -13.88 10.00 6.73
N LEU A 146 -14.41 9.28 5.73
CA LEU A 146 -15.07 7.99 5.96
C LEU A 146 -14.09 6.89 6.41
N THR A 147 -12.78 7.05 6.18
CA THR A 147 -11.76 6.05 6.51
C THR A 147 -11.23 6.12 7.94
N TRP A 148 -11.71 7.07 8.75
CA TRP A 148 -11.22 7.31 10.12
C TRP A 148 -11.60 6.24 11.17
N PHE A 149 -12.34 5.21 10.77
CA PHE A 149 -12.67 4.06 11.64
C PHE A 149 -11.41 3.28 12.07
N CYS A 150 -10.31 3.38 11.32
CA CYS A 150 -9.03 2.74 11.67
C CYS A 150 -8.38 3.30 12.95
N HIS A 151 -8.88 4.40 13.52
CA HIS A 151 -8.34 5.00 14.75
C HIS A 151 -8.79 4.33 16.06
N ASN A 152 -9.81 3.45 16.01
CA ASN A 152 -10.24 2.63 17.15
C ASN A 152 -10.14 1.13 16.81
N PRO A 153 -8.92 0.60 16.58
CA PRO A 153 -8.75 -0.82 16.30
C PRO A 153 -9.22 -1.63 17.51
N THR A 154 -10.04 -2.65 17.29
CA THR A 154 -10.34 -3.62 18.35
C THR A 154 -9.25 -4.68 18.37
N PRO A 155 -9.04 -5.42 19.48
CA PRO A 155 -8.04 -6.49 19.56
C PRO A 155 -8.17 -7.56 18.45
N ASP A 156 -9.37 -7.68 17.87
CA ASP A 156 -9.70 -8.65 16.82
C ASP A 156 -9.63 -8.07 15.39
N GLY A 157 -9.29 -6.78 15.23
CA GLY A 157 -9.47 -6.03 13.98
C GLY A 157 -10.80 -5.31 13.93
#